data_AF-A0A2N5AAM2-F1
#
_entry.id   AF-A0A2N5AAM2-F1
#
_cell.length_a   1.000
_cell.length_b   1.000
_cell.length_c   1.000
_cell.angle_alpha   90.00
_cell.angle_beta   90.00
_cell.angle_gamma   90.00
#
_symmetry.space_group_name_H-M   'P 1'
#
loop_
_entity.id
_entity.type
_entity.pdbx_description
1 polymer ?
#
loop_
_entity_poly.entity_id
_entity_poly.type
_entity_poly.pdbx_seq_one_letter_code
_entity_poly.pdbx_strand_id
1 'polypeptide(L)'
;MTQPLPGAQAVNVENELDIRGLFRALWAGKGWIVGGAVLFAAIVLVYTFFARQEWSATAITDRPTVNMLGGYYSQQQFLRNLDIKADLASVDQPSAMDEAYKEFIMQLASWDTRRDFWLQTDYYKQRQSGNARADAAMLDDLINNIQFMPGDAAKSINDSVKLTAETGQDANNLLRQYVAFASQRAAGHLND
;
A
#
# COMPACT_ATOMS: atom_id res chain seq x y z
N MET A 1 67.62 35.70 22.99
CA MET A 1 67.53 36.21 21.60
C MET A 1 66.38 35.50 20.93
N THR A 2 65.30 36.22 20.68
CA THR A 2 64.02 35.75 20.13
C THR A 2 64.14 35.55 18.62
N GLN A 3 64.02 34.31 18.15
CA GLN A 3 63.81 34.02 16.73
C GLN A 3 62.30 34.12 16.40
N PRO A 4 61.91 34.78 15.29
CA PRO A 4 60.52 34.89 14.89
C PRO A 4 60.04 33.57 14.25
N LEU A 5 58.83 33.12 14.62
CA LEU A 5 58.15 32.01 13.93
C LEU A 5 57.76 32.46 12.52
N PRO A 6 58.18 31.75 11.45
CA PRO A 6 57.66 31.96 10.13
C PRO A 6 56.31 31.26 9.99
N GLY A 7 55.28 32.06 9.74
CA GLY A 7 54.34 31.75 8.66
C GLY A 7 53.19 30.81 8.99
N ALA A 8 52.20 31.35 9.68
CA ALA A 8 50.80 30.91 9.64
C ALA A 8 50.15 31.09 8.24
N GLN A 9 50.79 30.62 7.16
CA GLN A 9 50.33 30.84 5.78
C GLN A 9 50.22 29.58 4.91
N ALA A 10 50.45 28.38 5.44
CA ALA A 10 50.44 27.15 4.64
C ALA A 10 49.27 26.18 4.93
N VAL A 11 48.19 26.65 5.57
CA VAL A 11 47.02 25.78 5.89
C VAL A 11 45.70 26.30 5.29
N ASN A 12 45.69 27.45 4.63
CA ASN A 12 44.47 28.11 4.13
C ASN A 12 44.39 28.29 2.60
N VAL A 13 45.07 27.44 1.82
CA VAL A 13 44.99 27.50 0.33
C VAL A 13 44.61 26.16 -0.30
N GLU A 14 44.57 25.05 0.44
CA GLU A 14 44.23 23.73 -0.12
C GLU A 14 42.73 23.40 -0.10
N ASN A 15 41.88 24.33 0.36
CA ASN A 15 40.44 24.14 0.46
C ASN A 15 39.63 25.26 -0.22
N GLU A 16 40.17 25.87 -1.27
CA GLU A 16 39.33 26.53 -2.28
C GLU A 16 38.80 25.44 -3.23
N LEU A 17 37.48 25.29 -3.30
CA LEU A 17 36.82 24.50 -4.34
C LEU A 17 37.17 25.11 -5.70
N ASP A 18 38.25 24.65 -6.34
CA ASP A 18 38.65 25.10 -7.68
C ASP A 18 37.71 24.51 -8.74
N ILE A 19 36.56 25.18 -8.91
CA ILE A 19 35.51 24.85 -9.87
C ILE A 19 36.08 24.83 -11.31
N ARG A 20 37.09 25.65 -11.61
CA ARG A 20 37.70 25.73 -12.94
C ARG A 20 38.64 24.55 -13.19
N GLY A 21 39.40 24.13 -12.17
CA GLY A 21 40.21 22.91 -12.18
C GLY A 21 39.36 21.66 -12.40
N LEU A 22 38.22 21.56 -11.69
CA LEU A 22 37.25 20.47 -11.85
C LEU A 22 36.73 20.39 -13.30
N PHE A 23 36.34 21.53 -13.90
CA PHE A 23 35.81 21.56 -15.27
C PHE A 23 36.84 21.11 -16.30
N ARG A 24 38.12 21.48 -16.12
CA ARG A 24 39.21 21.02 -17.00
C ARG A 24 39.47 19.52 -16.85
N ALA A 25 39.47 19.01 -15.62
CA ALA A 25 39.60 17.58 -15.34
C ALA A 25 38.45 16.76 -15.96
N LEU A 26 37.20 17.24 -15.82
CA LEU A 26 36.03 16.65 -16.48
C LEU A 26 36.16 16.65 -18.02
N TRP A 27 36.64 17.76 -18.60
CA TRP A 27 36.77 17.90 -20.05
C TRP A 27 37.89 17.03 -20.65
N ALA A 28 38.95 16.79 -19.89
CA ALA A 28 40.03 15.85 -20.23
C ALA A 28 39.54 14.39 -20.13
N GLY A 29 38.69 14.09 -19.14
CA GLY A 29 38.09 12.76 -18.92
C GLY A 29 36.86 12.43 -19.77
N LYS A 30 36.43 13.29 -20.71
CA LYS A 30 35.12 13.14 -21.40
C LYS A 30 34.88 11.77 -22.03
N GLY A 31 35.89 11.13 -22.59
CA GLY A 31 35.75 9.79 -23.21
C GLY A 31 35.47 8.71 -22.18
N TRP A 32 36.13 8.77 -21.01
CA TRP A 32 35.88 7.86 -19.89
C TRP A 32 34.52 8.09 -19.26
N ILE A 33 34.10 9.34 -19.13
CA ILE A 33 32.77 9.70 -18.60
C ILE A 33 31.68 9.22 -19.56
N VAL A 34 31.81 9.50 -20.86
CA VAL A 34 30.85 9.04 -21.88
C VAL A 34 30.82 7.52 -21.97
N GLY A 35 31.99 6.86 -21.97
CA GLY A 35 32.07 5.39 -21.99
C GLY A 35 31.41 4.75 -20.77
N GLY A 36 31.67 5.30 -19.57
CA GLY A 36 31.01 4.86 -18.33
C GLY A 36 29.49 5.09 -18.36
N ALA A 37 29.04 6.25 -18.85
CA ALA A 37 27.62 6.55 -18.99
C ALA A 37 26.92 5.61 -19.98
N VAL A 38 27.55 5.28 -21.11
CA VAL A 38 27.02 4.35 -22.11
C VAL A 38 26.97 2.92 -21.55
N LEU A 39 28.02 2.47 -20.86
CA LEU A 39 28.03 1.15 -20.22
C LEU A 39 26.92 1.04 -19.16
N PHE A 40 26.78 2.06 -18.32
CA PHE A 40 25.73 2.12 -17.31
C PHE A 40 24.33 2.13 -17.96
N ALA A 41 24.12 2.93 -19.01
CA ALA A 41 22.87 2.96 -19.75
C ALA A 41 22.55 1.59 -20.38
N ALA A 42 23.54 0.87 -20.90
CA ALA A 42 23.35 -0.47 -21.44
C ALA A 42 22.93 -1.47 -20.35
N ILE A 43 23.55 -1.43 -19.18
CA ILE A 43 23.18 -2.28 -18.03
C ILE A 43 21.75 -1.97 -17.58
N VAL A 44 21.40 -0.69 -17.44
CA VAL A 44 20.05 -0.25 -17.05
C VAL A 44 19.01 -0.69 -18.08
N LEU A 45 19.29 -0.54 -19.37
CA LEU A 45 18.39 -0.93 -20.45
C LEU A 45 18.12 -2.44 -20.42
N VAL A 46 19.15 -3.26 -20.23
CA VAL A 46 18.96 -4.72 -20.05
C VAL A 46 18.08 -4.99 -18.84
N TYR A 47 18.35 -4.34 -17.70
CA TYR A 47 17.54 -4.51 -16.49
C TYR A 47 16.06 -4.13 -16.70
N THR A 48 15.76 -3.05 -17.43
CA THR A 48 14.38 -2.61 -17.70
C THR A 48 13.55 -3.67 -18.44
N PHE A 49 14.15 -4.51 -19.27
CA PHE A 49 13.43 -5.61 -19.94
C PHE A 49 13.09 -6.79 -19.02
N PHE A 50 13.85 -7.00 -17.93
CA PHE A 50 13.63 -8.10 -16.97
C PHE A 50 12.89 -7.65 -15.70
N ALA A 51 12.82 -6.35 -15.44
CA ALA A 51 12.09 -5.81 -14.30
C ALA A 51 10.60 -6.22 -14.39
N ARG A 52 10.09 -6.83 -13.32
CA ARG A 52 8.66 -7.16 -13.21
C ARG A 52 7.86 -5.87 -13.20
N GLN A 53 6.80 -5.84 -13.99
CA GLN A 53 5.85 -4.73 -13.95
C GLN A 53 4.97 -4.88 -12.71
N GLU A 54 4.81 -3.80 -11.96
CA GLU A 54 3.92 -3.73 -10.81
C GLU A 54 2.93 -2.60 -11.04
N TRP A 55 1.65 -2.96 -11.05
CA TRP A 55 0.54 -2.04 -11.21
C TRP A 55 -0.33 -2.11 -9.97
N SER A 56 -0.71 -0.95 -9.44
CA SER A 56 -1.57 -0.88 -8.27
C SER A 56 -2.90 -0.20 -8.55
N ALA A 57 -3.97 -0.75 -8.02
CA ALA A 57 -5.27 -0.11 -7.94
C ALA A 57 -5.55 0.29 -6.48
N THR A 58 -6.24 1.42 -6.28
CA THR A 58 -6.61 1.92 -4.96
C THR A 58 -8.10 2.21 -4.91
N ALA A 59 -8.77 1.79 -3.84
CA ALA A 59 -10.16 2.11 -3.55
C ALA A 59 -10.22 2.86 -2.23
N ILE A 60 -11.06 3.90 -2.18
CA ILE A 60 -11.37 4.66 -0.95
C ILE A 60 -12.78 4.23 -0.53
N THR A 61 -12.94 3.87 0.74
CA THR A 61 -14.20 3.37 1.27
C THR A 61 -14.79 4.36 2.28
N ASP A 62 -16.11 4.31 2.41
CA ASP A 62 -16.87 5.08 3.40
C ASP A 62 -18.12 4.27 3.80
N ARG A 63 -18.83 4.74 4.82
CA ARG A 63 -19.99 4.09 5.42
C ARG A 63 -21.06 3.81 4.35
N PRO A 64 -21.77 2.67 4.45
CA PRO A 64 -22.87 2.40 3.54
C PRO A 64 -23.98 3.45 3.72
N THR A 65 -24.91 3.51 2.76
CA THR A 65 -26.13 4.32 2.90
C THR A 65 -27.27 3.45 3.44
N VAL A 66 -28.29 4.05 4.05
CA VAL A 66 -29.44 3.33 4.62
C VAL A 66 -30.10 2.40 3.58
N ASN A 67 -30.17 2.85 2.32
CA ASN A 67 -30.73 2.07 1.22
C ASN A 67 -29.90 0.81 0.89
N MET A 68 -28.59 0.84 1.13
CA MET A 68 -27.70 -0.32 0.89
C MET A 68 -27.85 -1.40 1.96
N LEU A 69 -28.19 -1.03 3.20
CA LEU A 69 -28.46 -2.01 4.26
C LEU A 69 -29.88 -2.59 4.20
N GLY A 70 -30.81 -1.91 3.52
CA GLY A 70 -32.16 -2.42 3.26
C GLY A 70 -32.87 -2.93 4.52
N GLY A 71 -33.26 -4.21 4.50
CA GLY A 71 -33.98 -4.86 5.60
C GLY A 71 -33.18 -4.91 6.90
N TYR A 72 -31.85 -5.07 6.84
CA TYR A 72 -30.98 -5.17 8.01
C TYR A 72 -31.07 -3.90 8.88
N TYR A 73 -31.06 -2.73 8.25
CA TYR A 73 -31.18 -1.46 8.97
C TYR A 73 -32.48 -1.38 9.78
N SER A 74 -33.62 -1.75 9.17
CA SER A 74 -34.91 -1.70 9.85
C SER A 74 -35.00 -2.65 11.06
N GLN A 75 -34.38 -3.83 10.96
CA GLN A 75 -34.34 -4.81 12.03
C GLN A 75 -33.48 -4.32 13.19
N GLN A 76 -32.29 -3.79 12.89
CA GLN A 76 -31.39 -3.26 13.92
C GLN A 76 -31.99 -2.04 14.63
N GLN A 77 -32.65 -1.14 13.90
CA GLN A 77 -33.37 -0.02 14.52
C GLN A 77 -34.54 -0.48 15.40
N PHE A 78 -35.26 -1.53 14.99
CA PHE A 78 -36.32 -2.12 15.81
C PHE A 78 -35.77 -2.68 17.13
N LEU A 79 -34.71 -3.49 17.07
CA LEU A 79 -34.06 -4.06 18.27
C LEU A 79 -33.53 -2.95 19.19
N ARG A 80 -32.86 -1.94 18.64
CA ARG A 80 -32.38 -0.79 19.41
C ARG A 80 -33.51 -0.04 20.13
N ASN A 81 -34.62 0.20 19.44
CA ASN A 81 -35.78 0.86 20.03
C ASN A 81 -36.42 0.03 21.15
N LEU A 82 -36.36 -1.31 21.07
CA LEU A 82 -36.78 -2.19 22.16
C LEU A 82 -35.84 -2.11 23.36
N ASP A 83 -34.53 -2.08 23.11
CA ASP A 83 -33.49 -2.07 24.14
C ASP A 83 -33.50 -0.76 24.95
N ILE A 84 -33.68 0.37 24.27
CA ILE A 84 -33.87 1.68 24.90
C ILE A 84 -35.15 1.70 25.76
N LYS A 85 -36.24 1.10 25.27
CA LYS A 85 -37.49 1.00 26.05
C LYS A 85 -37.35 0.11 27.28
N ALA A 86 -36.45 -0.87 27.23
CA ALA A 86 -36.15 -1.77 28.32
C ALA A 86 -35.10 -1.19 29.31
N ASP A 87 -34.61 0.03 29.07
CA ASP A 87 -33.54 0.70 29.82
C ASP A 87 -32.23 -0.12 29.90
N LEU A 88 -32.03 -0.97 28.89
CA LEU A 88 -30.88 -1.87 28.76
C LEU A 88 -29.75 -1.22 27.94
N ALA A 89 -30.05 -0.16 27.18
CA ALA A 89 -29.11 0.56 26.32
C ALA A 89 -29.02 2.07 26.58
N SER A 90 -27.81 2.60 26.47
CA SER A 90 -27.57 4.05 26.40
C SER A 90 -27.94 4.62 25.03
N VAL A 91 -28.40 5.87 25.02
CA VAL A 91 -28.80 6.59 23.80
C VAL A 91 -27.62 6.77 22.81
N ASP A 92 -26.39 6.74 23.32
CA ASP A 92 -25.15 7.04 22.58
C ASP A 92 -24.56 5.84 21.82
N GLN A 93 -25.35 4.80 21.57
CA GLN A 93 -24.91 3.63 20.79
C GLN A 93 -24.56 4.00 19.34
N PRO A 94 -23.49 3.41 18.78
CA PRO A 94 -23.10 3.59 17.37
C PRO A 94 -24.25 3.22 16.44
N SER A 95 -24.34 3.86 15.28
CA SER A 95 -25.41 3.56 14.33
C SER A 95 -25.21 2.18 13.69
N ALA A 96 -26.28 1.55 13.22
CA ALA A 96 -26.19 0.30 12.45
C ALA A 96 -25.28 0.44 11.22
N MET A 97 -25.16 1.65 10.66
CA MET A 97 -24.23 1.96 9.57
C MET A 97 -22.77 1.89 10.03
N ASP A 98 -22.50 2.37 11.24
CA ASP A 98 -21.16 2.39 11.83
C ASP A 98 -20.73 0.98 12.22
N GLU A 99 -21.65 0.18 12.78
CA GLU A 99 -21.41 -1.23 13.08
C GLU A 99 -21.14 -2.03 11.80
N ALA A 100 -21.98 -1.85 10.77
CA ALA A 100 -21.80 -2.53 9.49
C ALA A 100 -20.49 -2.12 8.81
N TYR A 101 -20.14 -0.83 8.84
CA TYR A 101 -18.90 -0.34 8.27
C TYR A 101 -17.68 -0.83 9.07
N LYS A 102 -17.76 -0.86 10.40
CA LYS A 102 -16.71 -1.39 11.26
C LYS A 102 -16.43 -2.86 10.98
N GLU A 103 -17.47 -3.67 10.83
CA GLU A 103 -17.33 -5.08 10.46
C GLU A 103 -16.70 -5.22 9.07
N PHE A 104 -17.14 -4.41 8.09
CA PHE A 104 -16.52 -4.36 6.78
C PHE A 104 -15.02 -4.03 6.84
N ILE A 105 -14.61 -3.01 7.60
CA ILE A 105 -13.19 -2.66 7.76
C ILE A 105 -12.41 -3.77 8.47
N MET A 106 -12.99 -4.44 9.46
CA MET A 106 -12.36 -5.60 10.11
C MET A 106 -12.10 -6.71 9.09
N GLN A 107 -13.08 -7.04 8.24
CA GLN A 107 -12.91 -8.04 7.19
C GLN A 107 -11.90 -7.57 6.11
N LEU A 108 -11.93 -6.29 5.74
CA LEU A 108 -11.04 -5.71 4.72
C LEU A 108 -9.57 -5.61 5.20
N ALA A 109 -9.34 -5.41 6.48
CA ALA A 109 -7.99 -5.35 7.07
C ALA A 109 -7.46 -6.74 7.48
N SER A 110 -8.35 -7.73 7.65
CA SER A 110 -7.98 -9.06 8.12
C SER A 110 -6.99 -9.76 7.18
N TRP A 111 -5.99 -10.41 7.78
CA TRP A 111 -5.04 -11.26 7.04
C TRP A 111 -5.74 -12.50 6.50
N ASP A 112 -6.62 -13.13 7.29
CA ASP A 112 -7.37 -14.32 6.89
C ASP A 112 -8.27 -14.04 5.67
N THR A 113 -8.96 -12.90 5.65
CA THR A 113 -9.80 -12.52 4.50
C THR A 113 -8.98 -12.32 3.23
N ARG A 114 -7.79 -11.71 3.32
CA ARG A 114 -6.87 -11.57 2.18
C ARG A 114 -6.39 -12.93 1.69
N ARG A 115 -5.99 -13.81 2.62
CA ARG A 115 -5.57 -15.17 2.31
C ARG A 115 -6.67 -15.97 1.63
N ASP A 116 -7.86 -16.00 2.21
CA ASP A 116 -9.00 -16.76 1.68
C ASP A 116 -9.42 -16.24 0.30
N PHE A 117 -9.39 -14.93 0.10
CA PHE A 117 -9.60 -14.32 -1.22
C PHE A 117 -8.62 -14.87 -2.26
N TRP A 118 -7.32 -14.86 -1.97
CA TRP A 118 -6.31 -15.35 -2.90
C TRP A 118 -6.47 -16.84 -3.19
N LEU A 119 -6.76 -17.66 -2.17
CA LEU A 119 -7.01 -19.09 -2.34
C LEU A 119 -8.20 -19.39 -3.26
N GLN A 120 -9.19 -18.50 -3.32
CA GLN A 120 -10.37 -18.66 -4.16
C GLN A 120 -10.18 -18.12 -5.58
N THR A 121 -9.23 -17.21 -5.80
CA THR A 121 -9.05 -16.49 -7.05
C THR A 121 -8.28 -17.30 -8.10
N ASP A 122 -8.75 -17.28 -9.34
CA ASP A 122 -8.08 -17.96 -10.46
C ASP A 122 -6.68 -17.42 -10.73
N TYR A 123 -6.46 -16.12 -10.48
CA TYR A 123 -5.16 -15.47 -10.58
C TYR A 123 -4.05 -16.19 -9.79
N TYR A 124 -4.36 -16.64 -8.57
CA TYR A 124 -3.42 -17.40 -7.73
C TYR A 124 -3.32 -18.85 -8.22
N LYS A 125 -4.46 -19.51 -8.46
CA LYS A 125 -4.53 -20.92 -8.87
C LYS A 125 -3.77 -21.19 -10.17
N GLN A 126 -3.86 -20.30 -11.16
CA GLN A 126 -3.16 -20.44 -12.45
C GLN A 126 -1.63 -20.30 -12.33
N ARG A 127 -1.14 -19.67 -11.25
CA ARG A 127 0.30 -19.45 -11.00
C ARG A 127 0.91 -20.51 -10.08
N GLN A 128 0.09 -21.43 -9.57
CA GLN A 128 0.61 -22.51 -8.72
C GLN A 128 1.50 -23.44 -9.54
N SER A 129 2.65 -23.75 -8.95
CA SER A 129 3.66 -24.63 -9.55
C SER A 129 3.49 -26.09 -9.11
N GLY A 130 2.64 -26.34 -8.10
CA GLY A 130 2.48 -27.64 -7.44
C GLY A 130 3.56 -27.89 -6.38
N ASN A 131 4.51 -26.98 -6.19
CA ASN A 131 5.47 -27.02 -5.10
C ASN A 131 4.94 -26.26 -3.90
N ALA A 132 4.57 -26.99 -2.84
CA ALA A 132 3.97 -26.41 -1.64
C ALA A 132 4.78 -25.25 -1.02
N ARG A 133 6.12 -25.31 -1.06
CA ARG A 133 6.97 -24.24 -0.49
C ARG A 133 6.94 -22.99 -1.37
N ALA A 134 7.02 -23.16 -2.68
CA ALA A 134 6.98 -22.04 -3.62
C ALA A 134 5.60 -21.38 -3.64
N ASP A 135 4.54 -22.20 -3.64
CA ASP A 135 3.15 -21.74 -3.70
C ASP A 135 2.75 -21.02 -2.40
N ALA A 136 3.30 -21.43 -1.25
CA ALA A 136 3.12 -20.73 0.03
C ALA A 136 3.87 -19.38 0.07
N ALA A 137 5.10 -19.32 -0.43
CA ALA A 137 5.85 -18.07 -0.52
C ALA A 137 5.16 -17.07 -1.47
N MET A 138 4.63 -17.55 -2.60
CA MET A 138 3.85 -16.73 -3.51
C MET A 138 2.54 -16.23 -2.88
N LEU A 139 1.85 -17.08 -2.11
CA LEU A 139 0.63 -16.68 -1.40
C LEU A 139 0.91 -15.57 -0.39
N ASP A 140 1.99 -15.70 0.38
CA ASP A 140 2.41 -14.68 1.35
C ASP A 140 2.70 -13.34 0.65
N ASP A 141 3.42 -13.35 -0.46
CA ASP A 141 3.70 -12.17 -1.28
C ASP A 141 2.41 -11.50 -1.78
N LEU A 142 1.46 -12.29 -2.30
CA LEU A 142 0.16 -11.77 -2.75
C LEU A 142 -0.68 -11.19 -1.60
N ILE A 143 -0.64 -11.79 -0.40
CA ILE A 143 -1.31 -11.23 0.77
C ILE A 143 -0.71 -9.86 1.13
N ASN A 144 0.61 -9.73 1.07
CA ASN A 144 1.32 -8.46 1.32
C ASN A 144 1.09 -7.41 0.23
N ASN A 145 0.71 -7.83 -0.97
CA ASN A 145 0.30 -6.94 -2.06
C ASN A 145 -1.08 -6.29 -1.85
N ILE A 146 -1.86 -6.75 -0.88
CA ILE A 146 -3.08 -6.08 -0.42
C ILE A 146 -2.77 -5.31 0.86
N GLN A 147 -2.81 -3.98 0.76
CA GLN A 147 -2.49 -3.07 1.85
C GLN A 147 -3.71 -2.24 2.21
N PHE A 148 -4.16 -2.40 3.45
CA PHE A 148 -5.16 -1.53 4.05
C PHE A 148 -4.47 -0.33 4.71
N MET A 149 -4.96 0.86 4.43
CA MET A 149 -4.51 2.12 5.00
C MET A 149 -5.68 2.71 5.80
N PRO A 150 -5.61 2.70 7.14
CA PRO A 150 -6.67 3.27 7.96
C PRO A 150 -6.78 4.77 7.73
N GLY A 151 -8.01 5.27 7.73
CA GLY A 151 -8.31 6.68 7.67
C GLY A 151 -7.87 7.42 8.93
N ASP A 152 -7.75 8.74 8.82
CA ASP A 152 -7.50 9.65 9.92
C ASP A 152 -8.52 10.78 9.85
N ALA A 153 -9.55 10.70 10.70
CA ALA A 153 -10.63 11.68 10.76
C ALA A 153 -10.14 13.09 11.13
N ALA A 154 -9.06 13.20 11.92
CA ALA A 154 -8.49 14.50 12.27
C ALA A 154 -7.82 15.19 11.06
N LYS A 155 -7.41 14.40 10.06
CA LYS A 155 -6.80 14.88 8.82
C LYS A 155 -7.73 14.78 7.60
N SER A 156 -9.00 14.42 7.80
CA SER A 156 -9.96 14.18 6.69
C SER A 156 -9.46 13.14 5.68
N ILE A 157 -8.75 12.12 6.16
CA ILE A 157 -8.27 11.00 5.35
C ILE A 157 -9.25 9.84 5.53
N ASN A 158 -9.83 9.36 4.44
CA ASN A 158 -10.72 8.20 4.45
C ASN A 158 -9.93 6.89 4.45
N ASP A 159 -10.57 5.81 4.89
CA ASP A 159 -10.00 4.47 4.76
C ASP A 159 -9.77 4.12 3.29
N SER A 160 -8.64 3.48 3.01
CA SER A 160 -8.33 3.05 1.66
C SER A 160 -7.66 1.69 1.62
N VAL A 161 -7.83 1.00 0.50
CA VAL A 161 -7.20 -0.29 0.23
C VAL A 161 -6.51 -0.24 -1.12
N LYS A 162 -5.27 -0.71 -1.14
CA LYS A 162 -4.43 -0.81 -2.33
C LYS A 162 -4.17 -2.27 -2.64
N LEU A 163 -4.28 -2.66 -3.91
CA LEU A 163 -3.89 -3.97 -4.40
C LEU A 163 -2.88 -3.81 -5.54
N THR A 164 -1.74 -4.49 -5.43
CA THR A 164 -0.70 -4.55 -6.46
C THR A 164 -0.76 -5.88 -7.23
N ALA A 165 -0.65 -5.83 -8.55
CA ALA A 165 -0.61 -6.99 -9.45
C ALA A 165 0.33 -6.74 -10.64
N GLU A 166 0.54 -7.76 -11.47
CA GLU A 166 1.46 -7.71 -12.61
C GLU A 166 0.95 -6.84 -13.77
N THR A 167 -0.37 -6.61 -13.86
CA THR A 167 -0.99 -5.79 -14.90
C THR A 167 -1.99 -4.82 -14.32
N GLY A 168 -2.19 -3.67 -14.97
CA GLY A 168 -3.18 -2.67 -14.54
C GLY A 168 -4.62 -3.20 -14.57
N GLN A 169 -4.93 -4.09 -15.52
CA GLN A 169 -6.24 -4.71 -15.62
C GLN A 169 -6.49 -5.68 -14.46
N ASP A 170 -5.51 -6.52 -14.15
CA ASP A 170 -5.62 -7.46 -13.03
C ASP A 170 -5.75 -6.71 -11.71
N ALA A 171 -4.93 -5.68 -11.47
CA ALA A 171 -4.98 -4.89 -10.25
C ALA A 171 -6.38 -4.31 -9.99
N ASN A 172 -7.01 -3.72 -11.01
CA ASN A 172 -8.36 -3.16 -10.90
C ASN A 172 -9.43 -4.25 -10.69
N ASN A 173 -9.38 -5.34 -11.47
CA ASN A 173 -10.38 -6.41 -11.38
C ASN A 173 -10.30 -7.14 -10.04
N LEU A 174 -9.09 -7.50 -9.60
CA LEU A 174 -8.84 -8.17 -8.33
C LEU A 174 -9.26 -7.29 -7.15
N LEU A 175 -8.96 -5.99 -7.19
CA LEU A 175 -9.38 -5.07 -6.12
C LEU A 175 -10.89 -5.01 -5.97
N ARG A 176 -11.62 -4.94 -7.10
CA ARG A 176 -13.10 -4.93 -7.09
C ARG A 176 -13.67 -6.23 -6.52
N GLN A 177 -13.11 -7.36 -6.92
CA GLN A 177 -13.49 -8.68 -6.40
C GLN A 177 -13.20 -8.79 -4.90
N TYR A 178 -12.05 -8.28 -4.45
CA TYR A 178 -11.66 -8.31 -3.05
C TYR A 178 -12.59 -7.46 -2.17
N VAL A 179 -12.91 -6.23 -2.60
CA VAL A 179 -13.85 -5.36 -1.86
C VAL A 179 -15.23 -6.00 -1.77
N ALA A 180 -15.73 -6.60 -2.86
CA ALA A 180 -17.00 -7.32 -2.86
C ALA A 180 -16.96 -8.56 -1.92
N PHE A 181 -15.86 -9.30 -1.92
CA PHE A 181 -15.65 -10.45 -1.05
C PHE A 181 -15.67 -10.05 0.44
N ALA A 182 -14.95 -8.99 0.81
CA ALA A 182 -14.95 -8.47 2.17
C ALA A 182 -16.35 -7.98 2.59
N SER A 183 -17.06 -7.28 1.69
CA SER A 183 -18.44 -6.82 1.93
C SER A 183 -19.40 -7.99 2.14
N GLN A 184 -19.30 -9.07 1.36
CA GLN A 184 -20.14 -10.25 1.52
C GLN A 184 -19.89 -10.96 2.85
N ARG A 185 -18.63 -11.09 3.27
CA ARG A 185 -18.29 -11.67 4.58
C ARG A 185 -18.83 -10.84 5.73
N ALA A 186 -18.70 -9.52 5.66
CA ALA A 186 -19.25 -8.63 6.67
C ALA A 186 -20.77 -8.75 6.75
N ALA A 187 -21.47 -8.77 5.61
CA ALA A 187 -22.91 -8.95 5.58
C ALA A 187 -23.37 -10.32 6.13
N GLY A 188 -22.58 -11.39 5.92
CA GLY A 188 -22.80 -12.69 6.53
C GLY A 188 -22.70 -12.61 8.05
N HIS A 189 -21.59 -12.06 8.56
CA HIS A 189 -21.33 -11.96 10.00
C HIS A 189 -22.33 -11.05 10.75
N LEU A 190 -22.89 -10.04 10.08
CA LEU A 190 -23.90 -9.16 10.69
C LEU A 190 -25.30 -9.80 10.77
N ASN A 191 -25.57 -10.82 9.94
CA ASN A 191 -26.87 -11.49 9.89
C ASN A 191 -26.93 -12.80 10.69
N ASP A 192 -25.78 -13.31 11.13
CA ASP A 192 -25.65 -14.49 12.00
C ASP A 192 -25.91 -14.14 13.47
#